data_AF-A0A359B4Z9-F1
#
_entry.id   AF-A0A359B4Z9-F1
#
_cell.length_a   1.000
_cell.length_b   1.000
_cell.length_c   1.000
_cell.angle_alpha   90.00
_cell.angle_beta   90.00
_cell.angle_gamma   90.00
#
_symmetry.space_group_name_H-M   'P 1'
#
loop_
_entity.id
_entity.type
_entity.pdbx_description
1 polymer ?
#
loop_
_entity_poly.entity_id
_entity_poly.type
_entity_poly.pdbx_seq_one_letter_code
_entity_poly.pdbx_strand_id
1 'polypeptide(L)'
;MLLNIQGLSEKEQLTYTEIGESLEYLYKLDYHPVAVKFFWDREEYENFQSEKLPGPKMTMCQIALAARMNNYIIKADADNLLCGNAKTCLGFREASDDEVEGHVKYTADWDWAKECLLAKPMLPLGKLKGFAMAPLHKAPYDPDVVFMVVNPLQAYHILNDYIGGTKSSPSLQFNHTVNSAVCGGMAFTYNNEKPNMNTMCAGSYTSGKTEKGEVNLYIPGKDIGAVAKQLIKRTAVYGGGSMVGTPGQEWPGLHVCKKCPMVKYKDAQ
;
A
#
# COMPACT_ATOMS: atom_id res chain seq x y z
N MET A 1 -16.52 -15.78 -3.64
CA MET A 1 -17.39 -14.62 -3.95
C MET A 1 -17.39 -14.42 -5.46
N LEU A 2 -18.56 -14.39 -6.10
CA LEU A 2 -18.67 -14.07 -7.53
C LEU A 2 -19.00 -12.58 -7.63
N LEU A 3 -18.02 -11.75 -7.99
CA LEU A 3 -18.26 -10.32 -8.20
C LEU A 3 -19.13 -10.12 -9.45
N ASN A 4 -20.19 -9.30 -9.33
CA ASN A 4 -20.95 -8.84 -10.49
C ASN A 4 -20.18 -7.76 -11.26
N ILE A 5 -19.17 -8.18 -12.03
CA ILE A 5 -18.27 -7.27 -12.75
C ILE A 5 -19.02 -6.35 -13.70
N GLN A 6 -20.04 -6.85 -14.39
CA GLN A 6 -20.83 -6.04 -15.32
C GLN A 6 -21.57 -4.93 -14.56
N GLY A 7 -22.28 -5.28 -13.49
CA GLY A 7 -22.98 -4.30 -12.66
C GLY A 7 -22.04 -3.29 -12.00
N LEU A 8 -20.86 -3.73 -11.53
CA LEU A 8 -19.84 -2.82 -10.98
C LEU A 8 -19.28 -1.86 -12.03
N SER A 9 -19.15 -2.31 -13.29
CA SER A 9 -18.62 -1.47 -14.39
C SER A 9 -19.55 -0.33 -14.80
N GLU A 10 -20.84 -0.47 -14.51
CA GLU A 10 -21.89 0.51 -14.83
C GLU A 10 -22.07 1.56 -13.72
N LYS A 11 -21.47 1.34 -12.54
CA LYS A 11 -21.59 2.29 -11.42
C LYS A 11 -20.74 3.52 -11.62
N GLU A 12 -21.35 4.70 -11.42
CA GLU A 12 -20.63 5.97 -11.42
C GLU A 12 -19.69 6.10 -10.23
N GLN A 13 -20.04 5.57 -9.05
CA GLN A 13 -19.18 5.56 -7.87
C GLN A 13 -19.21 4.19 -7.20
N LEU A 14 -18.06 3.80 -6.65
CA LEU A 14 -17.88 2.54 -5.93
C LEU A 14 -17.69 2.85 -4.44
N THR A 15 -18.30 2.03 -3.60
CA THR A 15 -18.05 2.06 -2.16
C THR A 15 -16.66 1.49 -1.85
N TYR A 16 -16.08 1.81 -0.68
CA TYR A 16 -14.79 1.22 -0.29
C TYR A 16 -14.85 -0.30 -0.12
N THR A 17 -16.01 -0.85 0.27
CA THR A 17 -16.27 -2.30 0.25
C THR A 17 -16.10 -2.86 -1.16
N GLU A 18 -16.80 -2.31 -2.16
CA GLU A 18 -16.69 -2.77 -3.54
C GLU A 18 -15.29 -2.58 -4.13
N ILE A 19 -14.62 -1.49 -3.79
CA ILE A 19 -13.24 -1.23 -4.21
C ILE A 19 -12.32 -2.30 -3.62
N GLY A 20 -12.33 -2.48 -2.30
CA GLY A 20 -11.47 -3.45 -1.61
C GLY A 20 -11.69 -4.88 -2.14
N GLU A 21 -12.94 -5.32 -2.21
CA GLU A 21 -13.30 -6.65 -2.72
C GLU A 21 -12.89 -6.84 -4.20
N SER A 22 -13.06 -5.82 -5.03
CA SER A 22 -12.64 -5.86 -6.44
C SER A 22 -11.13 -5.97 -6.58
N LEU A 23 -10.36 -5.18 -5.83
CA LEU A 23 -8.90 -5.22 -5.85
C LEU A 23 -8.40 -6.60 -5.39
N GLU A 24 -8.90 -7.09 -4.25
CA GLU A 24 -8.50 -8.38 -3.68
C GLU A 24 -8.79 -9.53 -4.65
N TYR A 25 -10.01 -9.60 -5.18
CA TYR A 25 -10.44 -10.69 -6.03
C TYR A 25 -9.79 -10.66 -7.42
N LEU A 26 -9.75 -9.48 -8.06
CA LEU A 26 -9.29 -9.36 -9.45
C LEU A 26 -7.77 -9.33 -9.60
N TYR A 27 -7.05 -8.77 -8.62
CA TYR A 27 -5.58 -8.88 -8.58
C TYR A 27 -5.09 -10.13 -7.84
N LYS A 28 -5.99 -10.91 -7.21
CA LYS A 28 -5.67 -12.08 -6.40
C LYS A 28 -4.67 -11.74 -5.31
N LEU A 29 -4.97 -10.70 -4.53
CA LEU A 29 -4.08 -10.23 -3.47
C LEU A 29 -4.05 -11.24 -2.32
N ASP A 30 -2.87 -11.47 -1.76
CA ASP A 30 -2.68 -12.32 -0.59
C ASP A 30 -3.10 -11.61 0.72
N TYR A 31 -3.19 -10.28 0.70
CA TYR A 31 -3.50 -9.44 1.85
C TYR A 31 -4.52 -8.36 1.48
N HIS A 32 -5.26 -7.88 2.48
CA HIS A 32 -6.18 -6.76 2.31
C HIS A 32 -5.41 -5.47 1.97
N PRO A 33 -5.86 -4.67 0.97
CA PRO A 33 -5.46 -3.27 0.84
C PRO A 33 -5.78 -2.52 2.13
N VAL A 34 -4.85 -1.69 2.61
CA VAL A 34 -4.97 -0.98 3.87
C VAL A 34 -5.29 0.49 3.61
N ALA A 35 -6.49 0.92 4.03
CA ALA A 35 -6.86 2.32 4.13
C ALA A 35 -6.13 2.97 5.31
N VAL A 36 -5.28 3.97 5.04
CA VAL A 36 -4.55 4.74 6.05
C VAL A 36 -5.17 6.12 6.19
N LYS A 37 -5.40 6.57 7.43
CA LYS A 37 -5.83 7.93 7.76
C LYS A 37 -4.88 8.57 8.76
N PHE A 38 -4.51 9.81 8.52
CA PHE A 38 -3.71 10.66 9.40
C PHE A 38 -4.60 11.63 10.16
N PHE A 39 -4.41 11.73 11.46
CA PHE A 39 -5.17 12.65 12.31
C PHE A 39 -4.30 13.85 12.68
N TRP A 40 -4.74 15.03 12.27
CA TRP A 40 -4.09 16.31 12.55
C TRP A 40 -4.69 17.03 13.76
N ASP A 41 -5.93 16.66 14.09
CA ASP A 41 -6.63 17.08 15.28
C ASP A 41 -6.59 15.99 16.37
N ARG A 42 -6.42 16.41 17.62
CA ARG A 42 -6.26 15.47 18.76
C ARG A 42 -7.59 14.88 19.17
N GLU A 43 -8.65 15.68 19.17
CA GLU A 43 -9.98 15.26 19.56
C GLU A 43 -10.54 14.26 18.54
N GLU A 44 -10.34 14.49 17.23
CA GLU A 44 -10.69 13.53 16.17
C GLU A 44 -10.00 12.18 16.37
N TYR A 45 -8.70 12.18 16.69
CA TYR A 45 -7.94 10.96 16.96
C TYR A 45 -8.46 10.21 18.19
N GLU A 46 -8.71 10.93 19.30
CA GLU A 46 -9.16 10.32 20.55
C GLU A 46 -10.57 9.72 20.40
N ASN A 47 -11.47 10.43 19.71
CA ASN A 47 -12.84 10.00 19.45
C ASN A 47 -12.96 8.90 18.38
N PHE A 48 -11.97 8.72 17.52
CA PHE A 48 -11.99 7.68 16.50
C PHE A 48 -12.07 6.27 17.11
N GLN A 49 -13.08 5.49 16.71
CA GLN A 49 -13.30 4.14 17.22
C GLN A 49 -12.53 3.12 16.38
N SER A 50 -11.52 2.49 17.00
CA SER A 50 -10.77 1.37 16.43
C SER A 50 -11.13 0.06 17.12
N GLU A 51 -11.08 -1.06 16.41
CA GLU A 51 -11.32 -2.39 16.98
C GLU A 51 -10.16 -2.87 17.85
N LYS A 52 -8.94 -2.39 17.58
CA LYS A 52 -7.70 -2.74 18.28
C LYS A 52 -6.82 -1.52 18.54
N LEU A 53 -5.96 -1.65 19.55
CA LEU A 53 -4.85 -0.75 19.85
C LEU A 53 -3.57 -1.58 19.98
N PRO A 54 -2.37 -1.02 19.70
CA PRO A 54 -1.11 -1.68 20.01
C PRO A 54 -0.99 -1.92 21.52
N GLY A 55 -0.80 -3.17 21.93
CA GLY A 55 -0.55 -3.51 23.34
C GLY A 55 0.82 -3.00 23.81
N PRO A 56 1.92 -3.59 23.31
CA PRO A 56 3.26 -3.00 23.44
C PRO A 56 3.55 -1.95 22.35
N LYS A 57 4.69 -1.28 22.47
CA LYS A 57 5.27 -0.50 21.36
C LYS A 57 5.58 -1.43 20.18
N MET A 58 5.14 -1.06 18.99
CA MET A 58 5.30 -1.86 17.77
C MET A 58 5.88 -1.03 16.63
N THR A 59 6.49 -1.70 15.64
CA THR A 59 6.82 -1.03 14.38
C THR A 59 5.54 -0.71 13.60
N MET A 60 5.55 0.33 12.77
CA MET A 60 4.42 0.62 11.87
C MET A 60 4.09 -0.57 10.96
N CYS A 61 5.11 -1.34 10.55
CA CYS A 61 4.95 -2.54 9.75
C CYS A 61 4.16 -3.63 10.48
N GLN A 62 4.35 -3.78 11.80
CA GLN A 62 3.57 -4.70 12.64
C GLN A 62 2.15 -4.20 12.86
N ILE A 63 1.96 -2.89 13.07
CA ILE A 63 0.63 -2.29 13.23
C ILE A 63 -0.21 -2.54 11.98
N ALA A 64 0.39 -2.41 10.79
CA ALA A 64 -0.28 -2.71 9.53
C ALA A 64 -0.75 -4.17 9.38
N LEU A 65 -0.19 -5.12 10.15
CA LEU A 65 -0.66 -6.52 10.15
C LEU A 65 -2.08 -6.66 10.69
N ALA A 66 -2.47 -5.80 11.64
CA ALA A 66 -3.82 -5.81 12.18
C ALA A 66 -4.85 -5.61 11.07
N ALA A 67 -4.62 -4.65 10.18
CA ALA A 67 -5.47 -4.41 9.02
C ALA A 67 -5.26 -5.44 7.90
N ARG A 68 -4.02 -5.60 7.42
CA ARG A 68 -3.76 -6.35 6.17
C ARG A 68 -3.93 -7.86 6.28
N MET A 69 -3.69 -8.45 7.47
CA MET A 69 -3.73 -9.90 7.69
C MET A 69 -4.84 -10.34 8.66
N ASN A 70 -5.13 -9.54 9.69
CA ASN A 70 -6.08 -9.92 10.73
C ASN A 70 -7.46 -9.26 10.59
N ASN A 71 -7.67 -8.48 9.52
CA ASN A 71 -8.93 -7.82 9.19
C ASN A 71 -9.48 -6.88 10.30
N TYR A 72 -8.59 -6.27 11.09
CA TYR A 72 -8.92 -5.35 12.18
C TYR A 72 -8.70 -3.87 11.81
N ILE A 73 -9.56 -3.01 12.34
CA ILE A 73 -9.32 -1.55 12.38
C ILE A 73 -8.45 -1.23 13.59
N ILE A 74 -7.31 -0.56 13.37
CA ILE A 74 -6.36 -0.19 14.43
C ILE A 74 -6.03 1.29 14.35
N LYS A 75 -5.86 1.95 15.51
CA LYS A 75 -5.25 3.29 15.58
C LYS A 75 -4.01 3.27 16.46
N ALA A 76 -3.08 4.17 16.19
CA ALA A 76 -1.82 4.29 16.91
C ALA A 76 -1.28 5.73 16.84
N ASP A 77 -0.43 6.09 17.79
CA ASP A 77 0.27 7.38 17.83
C ASP A 77 1.79 7.22 18.05
N ALA A 78 2.45 8.34 18.38
CA ALA A 78 3.89 8.37 18.64
C ALA A 78 4.33 7.45 19.79
N ASP A 79 3.48 7.27 20.80
CA ASP A 79 3.79 6.48 21.99
C ASP A 79 3.65 4.99 21.71
N ASN A 80 2.80 4.60 20.76
CA ASN A 80 2.72 3.22 20.30
C ASN A 80 3.88 2.81 19.37
N LEU A 81 4.61 3.76 18.77
CA LEU A 81 5.65 3.44 17.79
C LEU A 81 6.99 3.06 18.43
N LEU A 82 7.55 1.93 18.00
CA LEU A 82 8.89 1.45 18.36
C LEU A 82 9.96 1.95 17.38
N CYS A 83 9.65 2.01 16.09
CA CYS A 83 10.65 2.28 15.05
C CYS A 83 11.00 3.78 14.97
N GLY A 84 12.26 4.14 15.22
CA GLY A 84 12.75 5.51 15.13
C GLY A 84 12.53 6.14 13.75
N ASN A 85 12.79 5.39 12.68
CA ASN A 85 12.57 5.84 11.30
C ASN A 85 11.10 6.19 11.03
N ALA A 86 10.17 5.40 11.58
CA ALA A 86 8.74 5.67 11.44
C ALA A 86 8.34 6.94 12.18
N LYS A 87 8.89 7.19 13.37
CA LYS A 87 8.67 8.45 14.10
C LYS A 87 9.18 9.66 13.31
N THR A 88 10.34 9.53 12.67
CA THR A 88 10.91 10.58 11.82
C THR A 88 10.04 10.81 10.59
N CYS A 89 9.78 9.79 9.75
CA CYS A 89 8.96 9.95 8.53
C CYS A 89 7.53 10.44 8.81
N LEU A 90 6.94 10.09 9.95
CA LEU A 90 5.61 10.56 10.33
C LEU A 90 5.61 11.93 11.03
N GLY A 91 6.78 12.59 11.15
CA GLY A 91 6.90 13.91 11.73
C GLY A 91 6.68 13.95 13.25
N PHE A 92 6.75 12.82 13.94
CA PHE A 92 6.64 12.78 15.41
C PHE A 92 7.91 13.22 16.13
N ARG A 93 9.05 13.22 15.44
CA ARG A 93 10.33 13.71 15.95
C ARG A 93 11.21 14.18 14.80
N GLU A 94 12.20 15.01 15.13
CA GLU A 94 13.26 15.38 14.20
C GLU A 94 14.21 14.20 13.94
N ALA A 95 14.90 14.26 12.81
CA ALA A 95 16.06 13.44 12.54
C ALA A 95 17.13 13.70 13.62
N SER A 96 17.83 12.65 14.03
CA SER A 96 18.86 12.72 15.09
C SER A 96 20.16 12.10 14.62
N ASP A 97 21.29 12.56 15.17
CA ASP A 97 22.60 12.01 14.85
C ASP A 97 22.67 10.50 15.18
N ASP A 98 22.05 10.04 16.27
CA ASP A 98 21.89 8.61 16.57
C ASP A 98 21.20 7.82 15.45
N GLU A 99 20.25 8.45 14.74
CA GLU A 99 19.61 7.83 13.59
C GLU A 99 20.54 7.84 12.38
N VAL A 100 21.32 8.91 12.17
CA VAL A 100 22.36 8.97 11.13
C VAL A 100 23.36 7.83 11.32
N GLU A 101 23.85 7.62 12.54
CA GLU A 101 24.78 6.53 12.89
C GLU A 101 24.20 5.15 12.50
N GLY A 102 22.90 4.94 12.72
CA GLY A 102 22.21 3.72 12.32
C GLY A 102 22.16 3.48 10.79
N HIS A 103 22.40 4.52 9.98
CA HIS A 103 22.37 4.47 8.52
C HIS A 103 23.76 4.38 7.87
N VAL A 104 24.83 4.73 8.59
CA VAL A 104 26.22 4.73 8.04
C VAL A 104 26.58 3.41 7.37
N LYS A 105 26.15 2.27 7.92
CA LYS A 105 26.38 0.93 7.35
C LYS A 105 25.78 0.71 5.94
N TYR A 106 24.92 1.60 5.48
CA TYR A 106 24.29 1.55 4.15
C TYR A 106 24.74 2.70 3.24
N THR A 107 25.64 3.57 3.70
CA THR A 107 26.09 4.77 2.98
C THR A 107 27.62 4.81 2.91
N ALA A 108 28.15 5.77 2.14
CA ALA A 108 29.59 5.93 1.96
C ALA A 108 30.27 6.42 3.26
N ASP A 109 29.68 7.43 3.89
CA ASP A 109 30.17 8.06 5.11
C ASP A 109 28.99 8.64 5.92
N TRP A 110 29.33 9.29 7.02
CA TRP A 110 28.37 9.90 7.95
C TRP A 110 27.63 11.10 7.35
N ASP A 111 28.33 11.96 6.61
CA ASP A 111 27.73 13.14 5.98
C ASP A 111 26.69 12.70 4.93
N TRP A 112 27.02 11.68 4.13
CA TRP A 112 26.07 11.10 3.18
C TRP A 112 24.94 10.34 3.87
N ALA A 113 25.17 9.71 5.03
CA ALA A 113 24.12 9.13 5.86
C ALA A 113 23.11 10.20 6.30
N LYS A 114 23.60 11.39 6.68
CA LYS A 114 22.78 12.52 7.07
C LYS A 114 21.96 13.05 5.89
N GLU A 115 22.57 13.25 4.74
CA GLU A 115 21.84 13.63 3.51
C GLU A 115 20.77 12.59 3.15
N CYS A 116 21.10 11.29 3.21
CA CYS A 116 20.14 10.21 2.97
C CYS A 116 18.98 10.20 3.99
N LEU A 117 19.24 10.55 5.25
CA LEU A 117 18.21 10.67 6.28
C LEU A 117 17.29 11.87 6.02
N LEU A 118 17.86 13.03 5.67
CA LEU A 118 17.14 14.27 5.40
C LEU A 118 16.33 14.21 4.09
N ALA A 119 16.76 13.39 3.12
CA ALA A 119 16.03 13.13 1.88
C ALA A 119 14.76 12.28 2.09
N LYS A 120 14.57 11.68 3.27
CA LYS A 120 13.38 10.87 3.54
C LYS A 120 12.12 11.74 3.55
N PRO A 121 11.03 11.25 2.94
CA PRO A 121 9.73 11.89 3.06
C PRO A 121 9.33 12.01 4.53
N MET A 122 8.96 13.24 4.93
CA MET A 122 8.57 13.57 6.29
C MET A 122 7.22 14.29 6.27
N LEU A 123 6.26 13.80 7.07
CA LEU A 123 5.04 14.54 7.36
C LEU A 123 5.36 15.80 8.19
N PRO A 124 4.49 16.83 8.21
CA PRO A 124 4.75 18.05 8.95
C PRO A 124 5.11 17.82 10.43
N LEU A 125 6.30 18.26 10.82
CA LEU A 125 6.89 18.03 12.13
C LEU A 125 5.97 18.54 13.27
N GLY A 126 5.72 17.67 14.25
CA GLY A 126 4.91 17.96 15.45
C GLY A 126 3.41 18.13 15.20
N LYS A 127 2.95 18.00 13.94
CA LYS A 127 1.54 18.23 13.59
C LYS A 127 0.69 16.97 13.73
N LEU A 128 1.20 15.82 13.30
CA LEU A 128 0.45 14.56 13.36
C LEU A 128 0.14 14.18 14.82
N LYS A 129 -1.11 13.81 15.11
CA LYS A 129 -1.58 13.39 16.44
C LYS A 129 -1.72 11.89 16.58
N GLY A 130 -1.93 11.21 15.45
CA GLY A 130 -2.00 9.76 15.36
C GLY A 130 -2.41 9.33 13.96
N PHE A 131 -2.53 8.03 13.75
CA PHE A 131 -2.98 7.45 12.48
C PHE A 131 -3.88 6.23 12.74
N ALA A 132 -4.73 5.92 11.78
CA ALA A 132 -5.51 4.70 11.74
C ALA A 132 -5.23 3.90 10.47
N MET A 133 -5.39 2.59 10.59
CA MET A 133 -5.31 1.63 9.51
C MET A 133 -6.51 0.69 9.58
N ALA A 134 -7.17 0.51 8.44
CA ALA A 134 -8.29 -0.39 8.28
C ALA A 134 -8.11 -1.21 6.99
N PRO A 135 -8.62 -2.45 6.93
CA PRO A 135 -8.87 -3.11 5.65
C PRO A 135 -9.76 -2.18 4.81
N LEU A 136 -9.40 -1.93 3.55
CA LEU A 136 -10.08 -0.95 2.71
C LEU A 136 -11.58 -1.24 2.61
N HIS A 137 -11.96 -2.51 2.52
CA HIS A 137 -13.35 -2.92 2.43
C HIS A 137 -14.18 -2.64 3.71
N LYS A 138 -13.53 -2.33 4.83
CA LYS A 138 -14.10 -1.97 6.14
C LYS A 138 -13.83 -0.51 6.54
N ALA A 139 -13.19 0.29 5.69
CA ALA A 139 -12.75 1.63 6.07
C ALA A 139 -13.96 2.54 6.41
N PRO A 140 -14.06 3.06 7.65
CA PRO A 140 -15.15 3.95 8.06
C PRO A 140 -14.83 5.43 7.75
N TYR A 141 -13.82 5.68 6.92
CA TYR A 141 -13.29 7.00 6.61
C TYR A 141 -12.75 7.03 5.18
N ASP A 142 -12.61 8.23 4.63
CA ASP A 142 -11.86 8.45 3.41
C ASP A 142 -10.36 8.27 3.71
N PRO A 143 -9.65 7.34 3.05
CA PRO A 143 -8.24 7.16 3.27
C PRO A 143 -7.45 8.32 2.68
N ASP A 144 -6.38 8.70 3.36
CA ASP A 144 -5.35 9.58 2.82
C ASP A 144 -4.45 8.81 1.85
N VAL A 145 -4.11 7.57 2.22
CA VAL A 145 -3.25 6.66 1.44
C VAL A 145 -3.83 5.25 1.51
N VAL A 146 -3.81 4.53 0.38
CA VAL A 146 -4.05 3.09 0.34
C VAL A 146 -2.72 2.37 0.19
N PHE A 147 -2.33 1.61 1.23
CA PHE A 147 -1.12 0.81 1.29
C PHE A 147 -1.41 -0.64 0.96
N MET A 148 -0.61 -1.24 0.09
CA MET A 148 -0.71 -2.64 -0.29
C MET A 148 0.66 -3.31 -0.23
N VAL A 149 0.69 -4.58 0.16
CA VAL A 149 1.83 -5.47 -0.02
C VAL A 149 1.47 -6.43 -1.13
N VAL A 150 2.23 -6.42 -2.21
CA VAL A 150 1.90 -7.12 -3.46
C VAL A 150 3.16 -7.70 -4.09
N ASN A 151 3.03 -8.64 -5.01
CA ASN A 151 4.18 -9.05 -5.84
C ASN A 151 4.43 -8.06 -7.00
N PRO A 152 5.62 -8.06 -7.64
CA PRO A 152 5.95 -7.16 -8.75
C PRO A 152 4.96 -7.20 -9.92
N LEU A 153 4.37 -8.35 -10.22
CA LEU A 153 3.42 -8.48 -11.32
C LEU A 153 2.09 -7.78 -10.96
N GLN A 154 1.57 -8.00 -9.76
CA GLN A 154 0.43 -7.26 -9.24
C GLN A 154 0.71 -5.74 -9.20
N ALA A 155 1.87 -5.33 -8.70
CA ALA A 155 2.27 -3.92 -8.67
C ALA A 155 2.24 -3.29 -10.06
N TYR A 156 2.81 -3.96 -11.07
CA TYR A 156 2.78 -3.51 -12.46
C TYR A 156 1.34 -3.27 -12.95
N HIS A 157 0.42 -4.20 -12.68
CA HIS A 157 -0.96 -4.07 -13.11
C HIS A 157 -1.70 -2.95 -12.39
N ILE A 158 -1.53 -2.83 -11.07
CA ILE A 158 -2.12 -1.75 -10.28
C ILE A 158 -1.62 -0.39 -10.75
N LEU A 159 -0.32 -0.24 -11.00
CA LEU A 159 0.27 1.00 -11.49
C LEU A 159 -0.20 1.35 -12.92
N ASN A 160 -0.40 0.37 -13.79
CA ASN A 160 -1.01 0.59 -15.10
C ASN A 160 -2.47 1.04 -14.99
N ASP A 161 -3.22 0.47 -14.05
CA ASP A 161 -4.60 0.87 -13.79
C ASP A 161 -4.68 2.26 -13.14
N TYR A 162 -3.69 2.64 -12.34
CA TYR A 162 -3.50 4.02 -11.89
C TYR A 162 -3.29 4.96 -13.09
N ILE A 163 -2.29 4.71 -13.94
CA ILE A 163 -2.00 5.55 -15.12
C ILE A 163 -3.23 5.68 -16.02
N GLY A 164 -3.87 4.56 -16.34
CA GLY A 164 -5.02 4.54 -17.25
C GLY A 164 -6.30 5.13 -16.62
N GLY A 165 -6.49 4.93 -15.32
CA GLY A 165 -7.69 5.35 -14.60
C GLY A 165 -7.68 6.83 -14.22
N THR A 166 -6.55 7.33 -13.70
CA THR A 166 -6.43 8.74 -13.29
C THR A 166 -6.09 9.66 -14.45
N LYS A 167 -5.39 9.14 -15.48
CA LYS A 167 -4.83 9.92 -16.60
C LYS A 167 -3.95 11.08 -16.13
N SER A 168 -3.39 10.99 -14.92
CA SER A 168 -2.63 12.09 -14.32
C SER A 168 -1.23 12.23 -14.91
N SER A 169 -0.61 11.11 -15.31
CA SER A 169 0.72 11.09 -15.92
C SER A 169 0.92 9.83 -16.77
N PRO A 170 1.59 9.91 -17.94
CA PRO A 170 1.90 8.75 -18.77
C PRO A 170 3.06 7.89 -18.21
N SER A 171 3.81 8.39 -17.23
CA SER A 171 4.90 7.67 -16.55
C SER A 171 4.96 8.03 -15.06
N LEU A 172 5.56 7.17 -14.25
CA LEU A 172 5.64 7.35 -12.80
C LEU A 172 7.10 7.40 -12.34
N GLN A 173 7.36 8.22 -11.33
CA GLN A 173 8.63 8.30 -10.62
C GLN A 173 8.38 7.96 -9.16
N PHE A 174 9.22 7.09 -8.60
CA PHE A 174 9.09 6.61 -7.23
C PHE A 174 10.23 7.16 -6.37
N ASN A 175 9.94 7.39 -5.09
CA ASN A 175 10.94 7.75 -4.11
C ASN A 175 11.26 6.52 -3.26
N HIS A 176 12.47 6.00 -3.48
CA HIS A 176 13.06 4.90 -2.73
C HIS A 176 14.22 5.42 -1.87
N THR A 177 14.19 5.08 -0.58
CA THR A 177 15.16 5.57 0.40
C THR A 177 15.88 4.44 1.12
N VAL A 178 17.03 4.75 1.73
CA VAL A 178 17.65 3.86 2.72
C VAL A 178 16.69 3.69 3.90
N ASN A 179 16.23 2.46 4.13
CA ASN A 179 15.19 2.13 5.10
C ASN A 179 13.87 2.90 4.87
N SER A 180 12.96 2.85 5.86
CA SER A 180 11.70 3.60 5.84
C SER A 180 10.72 3.25 4.71
N ALA A 181 10.81 2.03 4.18
CA ALA A 181 9.99 1.60 3.04
C ALA A 181 8.49 1.83 3.23
N VAL A 182 7.93 1.48 4.40
CA VAL A 182 6.51 1.63 4.78
C VAL A 182 6.15 3.07 5.14
N CYS A 183 6.76 3.59 6.21
CA CYS A 183 6.44 4.91 6.75
C CYS A 183 6.80 6.05 5.79
N GLY A 184 7.96 5.99 5.13
CA GLY A 184 8.40 6.97 4.15
C GLY A 184 7.59 6.87 2.85
N GLY A 185 7.20 5.67 2.43
CA GLY A 185 6.31 5.48 1.29
C GLY A 185 4.94 6.14 1.49
N MET A 186 4.33 5.94 2.66
CA MET A 186 3.08 6.60 3.04
C MET A 186 3.22 8.12 3.12
N ALA A 187 4.28 8.61 3.78
CA ALA A 187 4.55 10.04 3.89
C ALA A 187 4.78 10.69 2.51
N PHE A 188 5.50 10.02 1.61
CA PHE A 188 5.69 10.50 0.24
C PHE A 188 4.36 10.63 -0.50
N THR A 189 3.56 9.57 -0.48
CA THR A 189 2.28 9.54 -1.22
C THR A 189 1.30 10.57 -0.67
N TYR A 190 1.28 10.78 0.64
CA TYR A 190 0.49 11.84 1.26
C TYR A 190 0.95 13.23 0.81
N ASN A 191 2.25 13.54 0.98
CA ASN A 191 2.79 14.88 0.72
C ASN A 191 2.72 15.28 -0.76
N ASN A 192 2.90 14.30 -1.67
CA ASN A 192 3.02 14.57 -3.10
C ASN A 192 1.75 14.27 -3.88
N GLU A 193 0.76 13.63 -3.24
CA GLU A 193 -0.46 13.11 -3.88
C GLU A 193 -0.15 12.29 -5.14
N LYS A 194 0.89 11.45 -5.05
CA LYS A 194 1.39 10.60 -6.14
C LYS A 194 1.61 9.17 -5.64
N PRO A 195 1.43 8.16 -6.51
CA PRO A 195 1.67 6.79 -6.13
C PRO A 195 3.16 6.58 -5.86
N ASN A 196 3.47 5.58 -5.04
CA ASN A 196 4.86 5.20 -4.79
C ASN A 196 4.99 3.68 -4.72
N MET A 197 6.19 3.17 -4.96
CA MET A 197 6.51 1.75 -4.83
C MET A 197 7.90 1.60 -4.23
N ASN A 198 7.99 0.83 -3.13
CA ASN A 198 9.24 0.60 -2.43
C ASN A 198 9.51 -0.89 -2.25
N THR A 199 10.76 -1.29 -2.41
CA THR A 199 11.23 -2.61 -1.93
C THR A 199 11.20 -2.66 -0.40
N MET A 200 11.43 -3.84 0.17
CA MET A 200 11.34 -4.03 1.61
C MET A 200 12.57 -3.46 2.33
N CYS A 201 12.35 -2.60 3.34
CA CYS A 201 13.37 -2.36 4.36
C CYS A 201 13.38 -3.50 5.40
N ALA A 202 14.40 -3.56 6.26
CA ALA A 202 14.53 -4.62 7.27
C ALA A 202 13.27 -4.77 8.15
N GLY A 203 12.66 -3.66 8.55
CA GLY A 203 11.42 -3.67 9.33
C GLY A 203 10.22 -4.17 8.53
N SER A 204 10.08 -3.75 7.27
CA SER A 204 8.99 -4.22 6.40
C SER A 204 9.10 -5.73 6.17
N TYR A 205 10.31 -6.23 5.89
CA TYR A 205 10.56 -7.65 5.70
C TYR A 205 10.31 -8.50 6.96
N THR A 206 11.03 -8.20 8.05
CA THR A 206 11.04 -9.06 9.24
C THR A 206 9.83 -8.86 10.13
N SER A 207 9.56 -7.60 10.51
CA SER A 207 8.51 -7.23 11.46
C SER A 207 7.16 -7.16 10.76
N GLY A 208 7.15 -6.70 9.51
CA GLY A 208 5.98 -6.68 8.64
C GLY A 208 5.60 -8.04 8.08
N LYS A 209 6.36 -9.13 8.29
CA LYS A 209 6.02 -10.49 7.84
C LYS A 209 5.73 -10.56 6.34
N THR A 210 6.67 -10.09 5.53
CA THR A 210 6.53 -10.10 4.07
C THR A 210 7.54 -11.04 3.44
N GLU A 211 7.20 -11.56 2.26
CA GLU A 211 8.01 -12.53 1.55
C GLU A 211 9.00 -11.89 0.57
N LYS A 212 10.02 -12.65 0.13
CA LYS A 212 11.12 -12.15 -0.73
C LYS A 212 10.66 -11.60 -2.09
N GLY A 213 9.48 -12.03 -2.53
CA GLY A 213 8.88 -11.61 -3.81
C GLY A 213 7.88 -10.47 -3.68
N GLU A 214 7.79 -9.80 -2.53
CA GLU A 214 6.82 -8.74 -2.27
C GLU A 214 7.45 -7.34 -2.30
N VAL A 215 6.63 -6.37 -2.67
CA VAL A 215 6.92 -4.93 -2.68
C VAL A 215 5.81 -4.18 -1.97
N ASN A 216 6.15 -3.00 -1.44
CA ASN A 216 5.19 -2.07 -0.88
C ASN A 216 4.68 -1.14 -1.97
N LEU A 217 3.36 -0.97 -2.07
CA LEU A 217 2.71 -0.11 -3.04
C LEU A 217 1.77 0.88 -2.34
N TYR A 218 1.78 2.13 -2.79
CA TYR A 218 1.00 3.22 -2.21
C TYR A 218 0.24 3.94 -3.30
N ILE A 219 -1.06 4.14 -3.09
CA ILE A 219 -1.93 4.92 -3.97
C ILE A 219 -2.55 6.05 -3.14
N PRO A 220 -2.59 7.30 -3.63
CA PRO A 220 -3.36 8.36 -2.95
C PRO A 220 -4.81 7.93 -2.77
N GLY A 221 -5.38 8.12 -1.59
CA GLY A 221 -6.71 7.58 -1.30
C GLY A 221 -7.81 8.15 -2.20
N LYS A 222 -7.68 9.41 -2.64
CA LYS A 222 -8.56 10.03 -3.64
C LYS A 222 -8.56 9.32 -5.01
N ASP A 223 -7.48 8.61 -5.36
CA ASP A 223 -7.30 7.99 -6.67
C ASP A 223 -7.68 6.50 -6.70
N ILE A 224 -7.86 5.86 -5.54
CA ILE A 224 -8.10 4.40 -5.48
C ILE A 224 -9.38 3.99 -6.21
N GLY A 225 -10.41 4.85 -6.21
CA GLY A 225 -11.64 4.63 -6.96
C GLY A 225 -11.40 4.59 -8.47
N ALA A 226 -10.51 5.44 -9.00
CA ALA A 226 -10.15 5.45 -10.41
C ALA A 226 -9.36 4.19 -10.81
N VAL A 227 -8.46 3.73 -9.94
CA VAL A 227 -7.72 2.46 -10.12
C VAL A 227 -8.71 1.29 -10.20
N ALA A 228 -9.62 1.17 -9.23
CA ALA A 228 -10.59 0.08 -9.20
C ALA A 228 -11.54 0.11 -10.41
N LYS A 229 -12.06 1.28 -10.79
CA LYS A 229 -12.90 1.42 -11.99
C LYS A 229 -12.16 0.98 -13.25
N GLN A 230 -10.89 1.36 -13.40
CA GLN A 230 -10.09 0.97 -14.55
C GLN A 230 -9.87 -0.55 -14.60
N LEU A 231 -9.58 -1.18 -13.46
CA LEU A 231 -9.48 -2.64 -13.33
C LEU A 231 -10.80 -3.35 -13.70
N ILE A 232 -11.92 -2.88 -13.14
CA ILE A 232 -13.25 -3.44 -13.37
C ILE A 232 -13.63 -3.30 -14.84
N LYS A 233 -13.43 -2.12 -15.43
CA LYS A 233 -13.66 -1.87 -16.86
C LYS A 233 -12.83 -2.81 -17.73
N ARG A 234 -11.52 -2.95 -17.46
CA ARG A 234 -10.65 -3.87 -18.20
C ARG A 234 -11.14 -5.31 -18.08
N THR A 235 -11.61 -5.69 -16.90
CA THR A 235 -12.14 -7.04 -16.65
C THR A 235 -13.44 -7.28 -17.41
N ALA A 236 -14.38 -6.33 -17.39
CA ALA A 236 -15.65 -6.42 -18.11
C ALA A 236 -15.45 -6.50 -19.64
N VAL A 237 -14.58 -5.65 -20.19
CA VAL A 237 -14.39 -5.54 -21.65
C VAL A 237 -13.45 -6.63 -22.20
N TYR A 238 -12.37 -6.94 -21.50
CA TYR A 238 -11.31 -7.82 -22.01
C TYR A 238 -11.23 -9.17 -21.30
N GLY A 239 -12.11 -9.44 -20.33
CA GLY A 239 -12.19 -10.70 -19.60
C GLY A 239 -11.11 -10.88 -18.54
N GLY A 240 -10.38 -9.83 -18.14
CA GLY A 240 -9.45 -9.88 -17.01
C GLY A 240 -8.51 -8.68 -16.90
N GLY A 241 -7.87 -8.54 -15.74
CA GLY A 241 -6.85 -7.52 -15.46
C GLY A 241 -5.53 -7.69 -16.23
N SER A 242 -5.40 -8.66 -17.14
CA SER A 242 -4.16 -9.04 -17.82
C SER A 242 -3.12 -9.64 -16.85
N MET A 243 -2.54 -10.80 -17.23
CA MET A 243 -1.51 -11.58 -16.49
C MET A 243 -1.90 -12.22 -15.16
N VAL A 244 -2.87 -11.68 -14.43
CA VAL A 244 -3.59 -12.43 -13.39
C VAL A 244 -4.66 -13.23 -14.13
N GLY A 245 -4.49 -14.55 -14.30
CA GLY A 245 -5.39 -15.38 -15.12
C GLY A 245 -6.88 -15.11 -14.85
N THR A 246 -7.76 -15.33 -15.83
CA THR A 246 -9.22 -15.07 -15.76
C THR A 246 -9.80 -15.43 -14.39
N PRO A 247 -10.71 -14.61 -13.80
CA PRO A 247 -11.38 -14.97 -12.55
C PRO A 247 -11.87 -16.43 -12.58
N GLY A 248 -11.40 -17.24 -11.62
CA GLY A 248 -11.67 -18.69 -11.56
C GLY A 248 -10.53 -19.61 -12.02
N GLN A 249 -9.46 -19.12 -12.64
CA GLN A 249 -8.21 -19.89 -12.83
C GLN A 249 -7.26 -19.69 -11.65
N GLU A 250 -6.60 -20.75 -11.19
CA GLU A 250 -5.57 -20.67 -10.16
C GLU A 250 -4.43 -19.74 -10.58
N TRP A 251 -3.80 -19.06 -9.63
CA TRP A 251 -2.60 -18.26 -9.86
C TRP A 251 -1.36 -19.16 -9.97
N PRO A 252 -0.39 -18.91 -10.88
CA PRO A 252 -0.34 -17.86 -11.91
C PRO A 252 -1.19 -18.17 -13.16
N GLY A 253 -1.76 -19.38 -13.25
CA GLY A 253 -2.59 -19.85 -14.35
C GLY A 253 -1.74 -20.34 -15.51
N LEU A 254 -2.07 -21.51 -16.08
CA LEU A 254 -1.27 -22.15 -17.13
C LEU A 254 -1.32 -21.44 -18.51
N HIS A 255 -2.17 -20.42 -18.67
CA HIS A 255 -2.22 -19.57 -19.86
C HIS A 255 -1.42 -18.27 -19.66
N VAL A 256 -0.16 -18.44 -19.25
CA VAL A 256 0.78 -17.34 -19.08
C VAL A 256 0.98 -16.68 -20.45
N CYS A 257 0.69 -15.38 -20.53
CA CYS A 257 0.60 -14.53 -21.73
C CYS A 257 -0.81 -14.45 -22.39
N LYS A 258 -1.77 -13.80 -21.74
CA LYS A 258 -2.97 -13.20 -22.38
C LYS A 258 -3.80 -14.11 -23.31
N LYS A 259 -4.07 -15.38 -22.93
CA LYS A 259 -4.73 -16.34 -23.85
C LYS A 259 -3.97 -16.48 -25.18
N CYS A 260 -2.64 -16.35 -25.18
CA CYS A 260 -1.83 -16.53 -26.38
C CYS A 260 -2.22 -17.87 -26.99
N PRO A 261 -2.82 -17.88 -28.20
CA PRO A 261 -3.31 -19.12 -28.80
C PRO A 261 -2.18 -20.13 -29.05
N MET A 262 -0.92 -19.69 -28.92
CA MET A 262 0.29 -20.49 -29.05
C MET A 262 0.65 -21.28 -27.78
N VAL A 263 0.17 -20.89 -26.59
CA VAL A 263 0.43 -21.62 -25.33
C VAL A 263 -0.79 -22.48 -25.00
N LYS A 264 -0.98 -23.52 -25.82
CA LYS A 264 -1.99 -24.56 -25.62
C LYS A 264 -1.27 -25.89 -25.43
N TYR A 265 -1.53 -26.54 -24.31
CA TYR A 265 -1.11 -27.92 -24.08
C TYR A 265 -2.24 -28.83 -24.58
N LYS A 266 -1.88 -29.86 -25.35
CA LYS A 266 -2.79 -30.95 -25.72
C LYS A 266 -2.49 -32.13 -24.81
N ASP A 267 -3.50 -32.95 -24.52
CA ASP A 267 -3.28 -34.20 -23.79
C ASP A 267 -2.22 -35.04 -24.52
N ALA A 268 -1.29 -35.58 -23.75
CA ALA A 268 -0.41 -36.62 -24.26
C ALA A 268 -1.28 -37.87 -24.48
N GLN A 269 -1.26 -38.41 -25.70
CA GLN A 269 -1.90 -39.68 -26.00
C GLN A 269 -1.32 -40.81 -25.15
#